data_AF-A0A418AZB9-F1
#
_entry.id   AF-A0A418AZB9-F1
#
_cell.length_a   1.000
_cell.length_b   1.000
_cell.length_c   1.000
_cell.angle_alpha   90.00
_cell.angle_beta   90.00
_cell.angle_gamma   90.00
#
_symmetry.space_group_name_H-M   'P 1'
#
loop_
_entity.id
_entity.type
_entity.pdbx_description
1 polymer ?
#
loop_
_entity_poly.entity_id
_entity_poly.type
_entity_poly.pdbx_seq_one_letter_code
_entity_poly.pdbx_strand_id
1 'polypeptide(L)'
;MVLTDNGILAECAIQVIVEDELHDFTQGDFERSFEGSVVVGRVIIQSNALQEVVSEFSDLPPAAPVVIRMHPNNAFQFQASSSEGNSCEIDVAKASPALIEYDTTTDIESTFQWSLLQEALQGLAIAAETFIRLNAQGYCSIQHMALVGSNRAFVDALLCPDAM
;
A
#
# COMPACT_ATOMS: atom_id res chain seq x y z
N MET A 1 -23.18 -14.48 16.29
CA MET A 1 -23.53 -13.10 15.90
C MET A 1 -24.89 -13.13 15.22
N VAL A 2 -25.78 -12.18 15.53
CA VAL A 2 -27.09 -12.08 14.87
C VAL A 2 -27.13 -10.77 14.10
N LEU A 3 -27.40 -10.84 12.80
CA LEU A 3 -27.58 -9.68 11.93
C LEU A 3 -29.07 -9.52 11.64
N THR A 4 -29.54 -8.27 11.65
CA THR A 4 -30.93 -7.93 11.32
C THR A 4 -30.95 -6.89 10.20
N ASP A 5 -31.67 -7.19 9.13
CA ASP A 5 -32.03 -6.20 8.11
C ASP A 5 -33.49 -6.38 7.71
N ASN A 6 -34.27 -5.30 7.74
CA ASN A 6 -35.70 -5.27 7.42
C ASN A 6 -36.55 -6.38 8.08
N GLY A 7 -36.22 -6.76 9.31
CA GLY A 7 -36.92 -7.81 10.07
C GLY A 7 -36.52 -9.25 9.73
N ILE A 8 -35.59 -9.44 8.78
CA ILE A 8 -34.95 -10.73 8.51
C ILE A 8 -33.79 -10.92 9.47
N LEU A 9 -33.75 -12.08 10.12
CA LEU A 9 -32.71 -12.49 11.05
C LEU A 9 -31.75 -13.47 10.37
N ALA A 10 -30.46 -13.19 10.46
CA ALA A 10 -29.41 -14.12 10.09
C ALA A 10 -28.56 -14.44 11.33
N GLU A 11 -28.52 -15.73 11.70
CA GLU A 11 -27.69 -16.23 12.79
C GLU A 11 -26.40 -16.82 12.23
N CYS A 12 -25.26 -16.27 12.67
CA CYS A 12 -23.93 -16.72 12.27
C CYS A 12 -23.21 -17.35 13.47
N ALA A 13 -22.77 -18.59 13.29
CA ALA A 13 -21.86 -19.29 14.21
C ALA A 13 -20.46 -19.32 13.61
N ILE A 14 -19.57 -18.45 14.11
CA ILE A 14 -18.18 -18.37 13.68
C ILE A 14 -17.34 -19.21 14.64
N GLN A 15 -16.65 -20.22 14.11
CA GLN A 15 -15.68 -20.99 14.89
C GLN A 15 -14.36 -20.23 14.89
N VAL A 16 -13.82 -19.99 16.09
CA VAL A 16 -12.55 -19.29 16.29
C VAL A 16 -11.47 -20.32 16.56
N ILE A 17 -10.37 -20.21 15.85
CA ILE A 17 -9.15 -20.96 16.15
C ILE A 17 -8.39 -20.13 17.19
N VAL A 18 -8.00 -20.74 18.30
CA VAL A 18 -7.12 -20.09 19.28
C VAL A 18 -5.71 -20.20 18.71
N GLU A 19 -5.11 -19.05 18.39
CA GLU A 19 -3.73 -18.99 17.92
C GLU A 19 -2.79 -19.47 19.04
N ASP A 20 -1.89 -20.38 18.70
CA ASP A 20 -0.84 -20.87 19.61
C ASP A 20 0.33 -19.87 19.49
N GLU A 21 0.72 -19.23 20.60
CA GLU A 21 1.72 -18.13 20.67
C GLU A 21 3.07 -18.46 19.99
N LEU A 22 3.32 -19.73 19.66
CA LEU A 22 4.53 -20.22 19.01
C LEU A 22 4.57 -20.05 17.48
N HIS A 23 3.45 -19.70 16.82
CA HIS A 23 3.39 -19.56 15.35
C HIS A 23 3.14 -18.13 14.86
N ASP A 24 3.17 -17.13 15.75
CA ASP A 24 3.06 -15.70 15.42
C ASP A 24 4.38 -15.11 14.88
N PHE A 25 4.95 -15.77 13.86
CA PHE A 25 6.20 -15.34 13.22
C PHE A 25 6.00 -14.25 12.15
N THR A 26 4.76 -13.84 11.86
CA THR A 26 4.49 -13.07 10.63
C THR A 26 3.90 -11.69 10.86
N GLN A 27 3.13 -11.43 11.92
CA GLN A 27 2.55 -10.09 12.09
C GLN A 27 3.49 -9.16 12.84
N GLY A 28 3.97 -9.58 14.01
CA GLY A 28 4.87 -8.75 14.83
C GLY A 28 6.24 -8.53 14.21
N ASP A 29 6.78 -9.49 13.45
CA ASP A 29 8.12 -9.35 12.88
C ASP A 29 8.18 -8.38 11.70
N PHE A 30 7.12 -8.28 10.90
CA PHE A 30 7.03 -7.29 9.83
C PHE A 30 6.86 -5.87 10.36
N GLU A 31 5.98 -5.68 11.34
CA GLU A 31 5.81 -4.40 12.04
C GLU A 31 7.12 -3.95 12.68
N ARG A 32 7.80 -4.85 13.41
CA ARG A 32 9.12 -4.58 13.99
C ARG A 32 10.19 -4.28 12.94
N SER A 33 10.16 -4.95 11.79
CA SER A 33 11.12 -4.69 10.71
C SER A 33 10.89 -3.33 10.07
N PHE A 34 9.63 -2.91 9.91
CA PHE A 34 9.31 -1.57 9.43
C PHE A 34 9.71 -0.49 10.45
N GLU A 35 9.28 -0.64 11.69
CA GLU A 35 9.51 0.32 12.80
C GLU A 35 10.97 0.35 13.27
N GLY A 36 11.71 -0.74 13.08
CA GLY A 36 13.12 -0.86 13.42
C GLY A 36 14.06 -0.03 12.55
N SER A 37 13.53 0.65 11.53
CA SER A 37 14.29 1.51 10.63
C SER A 37 13.61 2.87 10.44
N VAL A 38 14.41 3.90 10.19
CA VAL A 38 13.92 5.27 9.93
C VAL A 38 13.12 5.33 8.62
N VAL A 39 11.99 6.02 8.65
CA VAL A 39 11.21 6.40 7.46
C VAL A 39 11.97 7.49 6.71
N VAL A 40 12.33 7.23 5.45
CA VAL A 40 13.16 8.13 4.61
C VAL A 40 12.37 8.76 3.47
N GLY A 41 11.22 8.17 3.11
CA GLY A 41 10.30 8.72 2.13
C GLY A 41 8.86 8.61 2.60
N ARG A 42 8.09 9.68 2.43
CA ARG A 42 6.68 9.79 2.82
C ARG A 42 5.89 10.56 1.76
N VAL A 43 4.76 10.00 1.37
CA VAL A 43 3.78 10.61 0.48
C VAL A 43 2.39 10.47 1.08
N ILE A 44 1.59 11.54 1.04
CA ILE A 44 0.13 11.46 1.17
C ILE A 44 -0.45 11.89 -0.18
N ILE A 45 -1.24 11.02 -0.79
CA ILE A 45 -1.86 11.24 -2.09
C ILE A 45 -3.37 11.03 -2.01
N GLN A 46 -4.12 11.81 -2.79
CA GLN A 46 -5.55 11.56 -2.98
C GLN A 46 -5.75 10.17 -3.59
N SER A 47 -6.58 9.34 -2.97
CA SER A 47 -6.70 7.92 -3.36
C SER A 47 -7.24 7.73 -4.77
N ASN A 48 -8.08 8.63 -5.27
CA ASN A 48 -8.58 8.60 -6.65
C ASN A 48 -7.46 8.84 -7.68
N ALA A 49 -6.54 9.77 -7.43
CA ALA A 49 -5.41 10.00 -8.30
C ALA A 49 -4.45 8.80 -8.30
N LEU A 50 -4.23 8.19 -7.14
CA LEU A 50 -3.44 6.95 -7.06
C LEU A 50 -4.15 5.77 -7.76
N GLN A 51 -5.47 5.70 -7.70
CA GLN A 51 -6.25 4.68 -8.42
C GLN A 51 -6.05 4.77 -9.94
N GLU A 52 -5.95 5.98 -10.49
CA GLU A 52 -5.63 6.20 -11.91
C GLU A 52 -4.23 5.64 -12.25
N VAL A 53 -3.21 5.99 -11.45
CA VAL A 53 -1.84 5.47 -11.61
C VAL A 53 -1.83 3.94 -11.61
N VAL A 54 -2.51 3.32 -10.64
CA VAL A 54 -2.53 1.87 -10.43
C VAL A 54 -3.24 1.14 -11.57
N SER A 55 -4.25 1.77 -12.20
CA SER A 55 -5.00 1.15 -13.29
C SER A 55 -4.17 0.88 -14.55
N GLU A 56 -3.12 1.67 -14.78
CA GLU A 56 -2.20 1.50 -15.91
C GLU A 56 -1.32 0.24 -15.77
N PHE A 57 -1.23 -0.32 -14.57
CA PHE A 57 -0.50 -1.56 -14.27
C PHE A 57 -1.41 -2.80 -14.20
N SER A 58 -2.72 -2.66 -14.48
CA SER A 58 -3.71 -3.73 -14.29
C SER A 58 -3.46 -5.00 -15.12
N ASP A 59 -2.79 -4.87 -16.27
CA ASP A 59 -2.45 -5.98 -17.17
C ASP A 59 -1.12 -6.68 -16.82
N LEU A 60 -0.41 -6.22 -15.78
CA LEU A 60 0.84 -6.84 -15.37
C LEU A 60 0.63 -8.27 -14.84
N PRO A 61 1.54 -9.22 -15.14
CA PRO A 61 1.56 -10.53 -14.49
C PRO A 61 1.65 -10.40 -12.95
N PRO A 62 1.05 -11.32 -12.17
CA PRO A 62 1.09 -11.28 -10.70
C PRO A 62 2.48 -11.20 -10.07
N ALA A 63 3.49 -11.81 -10.71
CA ALA A 63 4.87 -11.83 -10.26
C ALA A 63 5.74 -10.70 -10.88
N ALA A 64 5.14 -9.77 -11.63
CA ALA A 64 5.87 -8.67 -12.23
C ALA A 64 6.45 -7.75 -11.14
N PRO A 65 7.74 -7.37 -11.24
CA PRO A 65 8.34 -6.43 -10.31
C PRO A 65 7.84 -5.02 -10.60
N VAL A 66 7.36 -4.34 -9.55
CA VAL A 66 6.97 -2.93 -9.60
C VAL A 66 7.81 -2.16 -8.59
N VAL A 67 8.52 -1.15 -9.09
CA VAL A 67 9.34 -0.23 -8.31
C VAL A 67 8.47 0.94 -7.86
N ILE A 68 8.45 1.20 -6.56
CA ILE A 68 7.96 2.45 -5.98
C ILE A 68 9.19 3.32 -5.70
N ARG A 69 9.21 4.52 -6.27
CA ARG A 69 10.34 5.46 -6.14
C ARG A 69 9.87 6.84 -5.69
N MET A 70 10.64 7.48 -4.82
CA MET A 70 10.40 8.84 -4.36
C MET A 70 11.66 9.68 -4.59
N HIS A 71 11.56 10.67 -5.47
CA HIS A 71 12.63 11.62 -5.76
C HIS A 71 12.48 12.91 -4.94
N PRO A 72 13.52 13.45 -4.28
CA PRO A 72 13.43 14.66 -3.46
C PRO A 72 12.89 15.89 -4.20
N ASN A 73 13.25 16.02 -5.48
CA ASN A 73 13.00 17.23 -6.27
C ASN A 73 12.20 16.97 -7.56
N ASN A 74 11.67 15.76 -7.77
CA ASN A 74 11.04 15.40 -9.04
C ASN A 74 9.61 14.89 -8.84
N ALA A 75 9.45 13.59 -8.58
CA ALA A 75 8.16 12.93 -8.58
C ALA A 75 8.11 11.75 -7.60
N PHE A 76 6.88 11.39 -7.23
CA PHE A 76 6.52 10.05 -6.79
C PHE A 76 6.30 9.18 -8.02
N GLN A 77 6.94 8.02 -8.11
CA GLN A 77 6.94 7.20 -9.32
C GLN A 77 6.55 5.75 -9.04
N PHE A 78 5.76 5.19 -9.94
CA PHE A 78 5.61 3.74 -10.12
C PHE A 78 6.27 3.36 -11.44
N GLN A 79 7.09 2.30 -11.42
CA GLN A 79 7.78 1.80 -12.60
C GLN A 79 7.69 0.28 -12.66
N ALA A 80 7.33 -0.27 -13.81
CA ALA A 80 7.39 -1.69 -14.08
C ALA A 80 8.19 -1.93 -15.36
N SER A 81 8.97 -3.01 -15.39
CA SER A 81 9.74 -3.41 -16.58
C SER A 81 9.42 -4.86 -16.95
N SER A 82 9.19 -5.11 -18.23
CA SER A 82 9.02 -6.46 -18.76
C SER A 82 10.38 -7.06 -19.14
N SER A 83 10.45 -8.39 -19.15
CA SER A 83 11.63 -9.13 -19.63
C SER A 83 11.93 -8.88 -21.11
N GLU A 84 10.98 -8.34 -21.86
CA GLU A 84 11.11 -8.02 -23.30
C GLU A 84 11.65 -6.60 -23.54
N GLY A 85 11.97 -5.85 -22.47
CA GLY A 85 12.56 -4.53 -22.54
C GLY A 85 11.57 -3.37 -22.64
N ASN A 86 10.26 -3.63 -22.46
CA ASN A 86 9.26 -2.57 -22.36
C ASN A 86 9.20 -2.08 -20.89
N SER A 87 9.22 -0.77 -20.67
CA SER A 87 8.93 -0.18 -19.37
C SER A 87 7.64 0.62 -19.38
N CYS A 88 6.93 0.58 -18.25
CA CYS A 88 5.83 1.47 -17.95
C CYS A 88 6.27 2.31 -16.74
N GLU A 89 6.23 3.62 -16.89
CA GLU A 89 6.67 4.58 -15.87
C GLU A 89 5.61 5.65 -15.72
N ILE A 90 5.16 5.87 -14.49
CA ILE A 90 4.16 6.88 -14.17
C ILE A 90 4.66 7.76 -13.04
N ASP A 91 4.76 9.05 -13.36
CA ASP A 91 5.23 10.07 -12.45
C ASP A 91 4.06 10.92 -11.96
N VAL A 92 3.87 10.95 -10.64
CA VAL A 92 3.10 11.99 -9.98
C VAL A 92 4.09 13.07 -9.54
N ALA A 93 4.18 14.13 -10.34
CA ALA A 93 5.08 15.26 -10.08
C ALA A 93 4.88 15.80 -8.66
N LYS A 94 5.97 16.15 -7.95
CA LYS A 94 5.92 16.66 -6.57
C LYS A 94 5.01 17.88 -6.40
N ALA A 95 4.87 18.70 -7.44
CA ALA A 95 4.00 19.87 -7.47
C ALA A 95 2.53 19.55 -7.81
N SER A 96 2.19 18.29 -8.06
CA SER A 96 0.83 17.87 -8.39
C SER A 96 -0.12 18.17 -7.22
N PRO A 97 -1.30 18.75 -7.49
CA PRO A 97 -2.31 18.96 -6.44
C PRO A 97 -2.87 17.65 -5.87
N ALA A 98 -2.62 16.51 -6.54
CA ALA A 98 -2.98 15.20 -6.02
C ALA A 98 -2.14 14.81 -4.79
N LEU A 99 -0.93 15.37 -4.65
CA LEU A 99 -0.06 15.14 -3.51
C LEU A 99 -0.41 16.14 -2.41
N ILE A 100 -0.89 15.63 -1.28
CA ILE A 100 -1.25 16.40 -0.09
C ILE A 100 0.01 16.68 0.75
N GLU A 101 0.87 15.67 0.86
CA GLU A 101 2.15 15.77 1.54
C GLU A 101 3.21 14.99 0.76
N TYR A 102 4.42 15.53 0.70
CA TYR A 102 5.56 14.88 0.06
C TYR A 102 6.84 15.24 0.80
N ASP A 103 7.47 14.24 1.43
CA ASP A 103 8.69 14.40 2.20
C ASP A 103 9.68 13.27 1.88
N THR A 104 10.79 13.65 1.27
CA THR A 104 11.96 12.78 1.08
C THR A 104 13.18 13.66 0.84
N THR A 105 14.32 13.27 1.41
CA THR A 105 15.58 14.04 1.34
C THR A 105 16.60 13.41 0.38
N THR A 106 16.45 12.12 0.07
CA THR A 106 17.30 11.37 -0.85
C THR A 106 16.42 10.55 -1.80
N ASP A 107 16.96 10.21 -2.97
CA ASP A 107 16.29 9.23 -3.84
C ASP A 107 16.16 7.90 -3.09
N ILE A 108 14.94 7.38 -3.01
CA ILE A 108 14.64 6.08 -2.41
C ILE A 108 13.75 5.30 -3.35
N GLU A 109 14.04 4.01 -3.48
CA GLU A 109 13.25 3.08 -4.27
C GLU A 109 13.17 1.72 -3.60
N SER A 110 12.11 0.99 -3.88
CA SER A 110 11.95 -0.40 -3.47
C SER A 110 11.07 -1.14 -4.47
N THR A 111 11.38 -2.41 -4.68
CA THR A 111 10.69 -3.26 -5.64
C THR A 111 9.78 -4.22 -4.91
N PHE A 112 8.57 -4.42 -5.43
CA PHE A 112 7.57 -5.33 -4.87
C PHE A 112 6.93 -6.15 -6.00
N GLN A 113 6.54 -7.39 -5.70
CA GLN A 113 5.68 -8.15 -6.60
C GLN A 113 4.32 -7.46 -6.79
N TRP A 114 3.89 -7.36 -8.04
CA TRP A 114 2.65 -6.68 -8.41
C TRP A 114 1.43 -7.22 -7.67
N SER A 115 1.28 -8.53 -7.52
CA SER A 115 0.16 -9.13 -6.79
C SER A 115 0.06 -8.66 -5.34
N LEU A 116 1.18 -8.58 -4.62
CA LEU A 116 1.20 -8.10 -3.24
C LEU A 116 0.87 -6.60 -3.17
N LEU A 117 1.41 -5.82 -4.11
CA LEU A 117 1.13 -4.39 -4.20
C LEU A 117 -0.34 -4.13 -4.56
N GLN A 118 -0.92 -4.93 -5.45
CA GLN A 118 -2.32 -4.86 -5.84
C GLN A 118 -3.25 -5.15 -4.66
N GLU A 119 -2.98 -6.20 -3.88
CA GLU A 119 -3.71 -6.49 -2.63
C GLU A 119 -3.60 -5.34 -1.63
N ALA A 120 -2.38 -4.81 -1.43
CA ALA A 120 -2.13 -3.68 -0.55
C ALA A 120 -2.83 -2.38 -0.98
N LEU A 121 -3.23 -2.26 -2.25
CA LEU A 121 -3.89 -1.08 -2.82
C LEU A 121 -5.41 -1.27 -3.03
N GLN A 122 -5.99 -2.42 -2.66
CA GLN A 122 -7.44 -2.65 -2.79
C GLN A 122 -8.29 -1.63 -1.99
N GLY A 123 -7.72 -1.06 -0.92
CA GLY A 123 -8.38 -0.05 -0.10
C GLY A 123 -8.63 1.29 -0.81
N LEU A 124 -8.00 1.54 -1.96
CA LEU A 124 -8.13 2.81 -2.69
C LEU A 124 -9.58 3.17 -3.04
N ALA A 125 -10.41 2.18 -3.38
CA ALA A 125 -11.78 2.41 -3.81
C ALA A 125 -12.69 3.05 -2.75
N ILE A 126 -12.35 2.89 -1.47
CA ILE A 126 -13.12 3.42 -0.33
C ILE A 126 -12.37 4.52 0.44
N ALA A 127 -11.09 4.72 0.12
CA ALA A 127 -10.23 5.67 0.81
C ALA A 127 -10.35 7.07 0.21
N ALA A 128 -10.27 8.09 1.06
CA ALA A 128 -10.12 9.48 0.61
C ALA A 128 -8.64 9.82 0.36
N GLU A 129 -7.76 9.36 1.25
CA GLU A 129 -6.33 9.63 1.21
C GLU A 129 -5.56 8.33 1.45
N THR A 130 -4.41 8.20 0.78
CA THR A 130 -3.50 7.08 0.97
C THR A 130 -2.12 7.60 1.35
N PHE A 131 -1.55 7.00 2.39
CA PHE A 131 -0.27 7.35 2.96
C PHE A 131 0.71 6.24 2.56
N ILE A 132 1.79 6.60 1.90
CA ILE A 132 2.82 5.66 1.45
C ILE A 132 4.14 6.07 2.09
N ARG A 133 4.78 5.12 2.78
CA ARG A 133 6.03 5.36 3.51
C ARG A 133 7.04 4.29 3.15
N LEU A 134 8.26 4.70 2.81
CA LEU A 134 9.41 3.83 2.65
C LEU A 134 10.40 4.07 3.79
N ASN A 135 10.86 3.00 4.41
CA ASN A 135 11.94 3.06 5.38
C ASN A 135 13.31 2.83 4.70
N ALA A 136 14.40 3.10 5.43
CA ALA A 136 15.76 2.94 4.90
C ALA A 136 16.15 1.50 4.53
N GLN A 137 15.35 0.50 4.90
CA GLN A 137 15.54 -0.91 4.53
C GLN A 137 14.68 -1.32 3.31
N GLY A 138 13.87 -0.41 2.78
CA GLY A 138 13.02 -0.64 1.61
C GLY A 138 11.67 -1.28 1.92
N TYR A 139 11.29 -1.43 3.19
CA TYR A 139 9.92 -1.81 3.52
C TYR A 139 8.97 -0.67 3.20
N CYS A 140 7.77 -1.03 2.72
CA CYS A 140 6.71 -0.10 2.40
C CYS A 140 5.54 -0.27 3.36
N SER A 141 5.05 0.85 3.88
CA SER A 141 3.77 0.94 4.57
C SER A 141 2.80 1.73 3.71
N ILE A 142 1.67 1.11 3.36
CA ILE A 142 0.55 1.73 2.66
C ILE A 142 -0.63 1.78 3.64
N GLN A 143 -1.06 2.98 4.00
CA GLN A 143 -2.19 3.19 4.89
C GLN A 143 -3.29 3.94 4.17
N HIS A 144 -4.48 3.36 4.11
CA HIS A 144 -5.65 3.93 3.49
C HIS A 144 -6.57 4.55 4.53
N MET A 145 -6.87 5.85 4.41
CA MET A 145 -7.85 6.52 5.26
C MET A 145 -9.23 6.46 4.60
N ALA A 146 -10.15 5.70 5.18
CA ALA A 146 -11.55 5.62 4.77
C ALA A 146 -12.44 6.46 5.70
N LEU A 147 -13.51 7.04 5.13
CA LEU A 147 -14.54 7.74 5.90
C LEU A 147 -15.75 6.82 6.09
N VAL A 148 -15.99 6.42 7.33
CA VAL A 148 -17.11 5.57 7.72
C VAL A 148 -18.11 6.43 8.50
N GLY A 149 -19.06 7.03 7.76
CA GLY A 149 -19.97 8.04 8.31
C GLY A 149 -19.20 9.31 8.69
N SER A 150 -19.20 9.67 9.97
CA SER A 150 -18.43 10.79 10.51
C SER A 150 -17.03 10.40 11.03
N ASN A 151 -16.72 9.10 11.05
CA ASN A 151 -15.49 8.58 11.64
C ASN A 151 -14.44 8.30 10.57
N ARG A 152 -13.17 8.42 10.96
CA ARG A 152 -12.03 7.97 10.15
C ARG A 152 -11.67 6.55 10.56
N ALA A 153 -11.50 5.68 9.57
CA ALA A 153 -10.95 4.34 9.73
C ALA A 153 -9.69 4.23 8.88
N PHE A 154 -8.77 3.38 9.30
CA PHE A 154 -7.51 3.15 8.60
C PHE A 154 -7.35 1.66 8.28
N VAL A 155 -6.84 1.38 7.09
CA VAL A 155 -6.45 0.03 6.66
C VAL A 155 -4.97 0.09 6.33
N ASP A 156 -4.18 -0.73 7.01
CA ASP A 156 -2.73 -0.78 6.86
C ASP A 156 -2.30 -2.03 6.11
N ALA A 157 -1.39 -1.85 5.16
CA ALA A 157 -0.66 -2.91 4.50
C ALA A 157 0.84 -2.66 4.65
N LEU A 158 1.57 -3.69 5.06
CA LEU A 158 3.03 -3.68 5.17
C LEU A 158 3.60 -4.65 4.13
N LEU A 159 4.55 -4.16 3.35
CA LEU A 159 5.20 -4.91 2.28
C LEU A 159 6.69 -4.99 2.56
N CYS A 160 7.24 -6.21 2.54
CA CYS A 160 8.68 -6.40 2.42
C CYS A 160 9.11 -6.19 0.97
N PRO A 161 10.29 -5.60 0.72
CA PRO A 161 10.83 -5.50 -0.62
C PRO A 161 11.18 -6.90 -1.15
N ASP A 162 11.12 -7.07 -2.47
CA ASP A 162 11.61 -8.26 -3.14
C ASP A 162 13.12 -8.41 -2.91
N ALA A 163 13.58 -9.64 -2.67
CA ALA A 163 14.99 -9.94 -2.58
C ALA A 163 15.65 -9.72 -3.95
N MET A 164 16.61 -8.79 -4.02
CA MET A 164 17.50 -8.61 -5.18
C MET A 164 18.41 -9.82 -5.41
#